data_AF-A0A0A9CSS8-F1
#
_entry.id   AF-A0A0A9CSS8-F1
#
_cell.length_a   1.000
_cell.length_b   1.000
_cell.length_c   1.000
_cell.angle_alpha   90.00
_cell.angle_beta   90.00
_cell.angle_gamma   90.00
#
_symmetry.space_group_name_H-M   'P 1'
#
loop_
_entity.id
_entity.type
_entity.pdbx_description
1 polymer ?
#
loop_
_entity_poly.entity_id
_entity_poly.type
_entity_poly.pdbx_seq_one_letter_code
_entity_poly.pdbx_strand_id
1 'polypeptide(L)'
;MRDENMEDSDIEPAPKLIEVVFQNCKGNVDQWVEHYLMITIERLRRTQKPYLKCLLVQVIANALYYNPYLTLEILQKLGVAAEIFSHWFAMLQQVKKSGARANFKREHDKKVCCLGLTSLIGLPADKIPAEALDQIFKATLELLVAYKDQVAESKKRDEEATDDMDGFDADEEDEEVDSDKEMGLDDEDGDEVSSLHLQKFAAEARGFQPADEDDDSDDDFSDDEELTSPIDEVDPFIFFVEAVQGLQASDPVRFQNLMQTLDFRYQALASGIAQHAEERKVEIDKLEKASAQ
;
A
#
# COMPACT_ATOMS: atom_id res chain seq x y z
N MET A 1 -14.40 -15.19 -5.61
CA MET A 1 -14.09 -15.03 -4.17
C MET A 1 -14.84 -15.99 -3.25
N ARG A 2 -16.16 -16.20 -3.37
CA ARG A 2 -16.89 -17.21 -2.56
C ARG A 2 -16.84 -18.64 -3.11
N ASP A 3 -16.71 -18.78 -4.42
CA ASP A 3 -16.60 -20.09 -5.08
C ASP A 3 -15.33 -20.81 -4.61
N GLU A 4 -15.51 -22.05 -4.15
CA GLU A 4 -14.45 -22.92 -3.64
C GLU A 4 -13.57 -23.47 -4.76
N ASN A 5 -14.06 -23.46 -6.00
CA ASN A 5 -13.32 -24.00 -7.14
C ASN A 5 -12.44 -22.96 -7.84
N MET A 6 -12.50 -21.69 -7.44
CA MET A 6 -11.66 -20.64 -8.03
C MET A 6 -10.25 -20.66 -7.41
N GLU A 7 -9.25 -20.73 -8.29
CA GLU A 7 -7.84 -20.65 -7.92
C GLU A 7 -7.49 -19.27 -7.32
N ASP A 8 -6.42 -19.22 -6.52
CA ASP A 8 -5.98 -17.98 -5.89
C ASP A 8 -5.56 -16.92 -6.93
N SER A 9 -4.97 -17.34 -8.06
CA SER A 9 -4.57 -16.48 -9.19
C SER A 9 -5.74 -15.72 -9.81
N ASP A 10 -6.86 -16.41 -10.07
CA ASP A 10 -8.06 -15.81 -10.66
C ASP A 10 -8.77 -14.80 -9.73
N ILE A 11 -8.38 -14.76 -8.46
CA ILE A 11 -9.01 -13.96 -7.42
C ILE A 11 -8.21 -12.71 -7.07
N GLU A 12 -6.92 -12.64 -7.39
CA GLU A 12 -6.06 -11.49 -7.05
C GLU A 12 -6.58 -10.13 -7.51
N PRO A 13 -7.23 -9.98 -8.69
CA PRO A 13 -7.81 -8.70 -9.10
C PRO A 13 -8.96 -8.22 -8.22
N ALA A 14 -9.66 -9.12 -7.53
CA ALA A 14 -10.88 -8.78 -6.81
C ALA A 14 -10.64 -7.95 -5.54
N PRO A 15 -9.66 -8.26 -4.66
CA PRO A 15 -9.26 -7.36 -3.58
C PRO A 15 -8.86 -5.97 -4.08
N LYS A 16 -8.02 -5.87 -5.12
CA LYS A 16 -7.58 -4.59 -5.69
C LYS A 16 -8.77 -3.72 -6.13
N LEU A 17 -9.75 -4.31 -6.81
CA LEU A 17 -10.96 -3.60 -7.23
C LEU A 17 -11.78 -3.08 -6.03
N ILE A 18 -11.88 -3.87 -4.95
CA ILE A 18 -12.59 -3.45 -3.73
C ILE A 18 -11.85 -2.28 -3.05
N GLU A 19 -10.53 -2.31 -3.03
CA GLU A 19 -9.71 -1.22 -2.48
C GLU A 19 -9.97 0.08 -3.23
N VAL A 20 -9.97 0.05 -4.57
CA VAL A 20 -10.31 1.21 -5.42
C VAL A 20 -11.71 1.75 -5.09
N VAL A 21 -12.70 0.87 -4.89
CA VAL A 21 -14.06 1.27 -4.50
C VAL A 21 -14.06 1.99 -3.15
N PHE A 22 -13.37 1.47 -2.12
CA PHE A 22 -13.33 2.13 -0.82
C PHE A 22 -12.57 3.46 -0.84
N GLN A 23 -11.50 3.57 -1.64
CA GLN A 23 -10.70 4.79 -1.75
C GLN A 23 -11.46 5.90 -2.50
N ASN A 24 -12.22 5.57 -3.54
CA ASN A 24 -12.87 6.55 -4.41
C ASN A 24 -14.33 6.85 -4.05
N CYS A 25 -15.02 5.95 -3.34
CA CYS A 25 -16.46 6.10 -3.06
C CYS A 25 -16.76 6.39 -1.59
N LYS A 26 -15.88 7.14 -0.88
CA LYS A 26 -16.02 7.43 0.55
C LYS A 26 -17.42 7.97 0.90
N GLY A 27 -18.12 7.29 1.80
CA GLY A 27 -19.48 7.62 2.27
C GLY A 27 -20.63 7.19 1.35
N ASN A 28 -20.35 6.60 0.17
CA ASN A 28 -21.38 6.26 -0.82
C ASN A 28 -21.67 4.75 -0.92
N VAL A 29 -20.88 3.90 -0.26
CA VAL A 29 -20.94 2.42 -0.42
C VAL A 29 -21.18 1.68 0.90
N ASP A 30 -21.68 2.35 1.93
CA ASP A 30 -21.93 1.78 3.28
C ASP A 30 -22.69 0.44 3.24
N GLN A 31 -23.72 0.34 2.40
CA GLN A 31 -24.54 -0.87 2.23
C GLN A 31 -23.78 -2.09 1.69
N TRP A 32 -22.63 -1.86 1.04
CA TRP A 32 -21.80 -2.91 0.45
C TRP A 32 -20.63 -3.32 1.36
N VAL A 33 -20.29 -2.51 2.37
CA VAL A 33 -19.16 -2.76 3.28
C VAL A 33 -19.26 -4.15 3.92
N GLU A 34 -20.42 -4.53 4.45
CA GLU A 34 -20.60 -5.86 5.08
C GLU A 34 -20.37 -6.99 4.07
N HIS A 35 -20.87 -6.86 2.85
CA HIS A 35 -20.71 -7.86 1.81
C HIS A 35 -19.25 -8.04 1.39
N TYR A 36 -18.53 -6.93 1.17
CA TYR A 36 -17.11 -6.94 0.83
C TYR A 36 -16.27 -7.52 1.96
N LEU A 37 -16.51 -7.15 3.21
CA LEU A 37 -15.80 -7.72 4.35
C LEU A 37 -16.05 -9.23 4.46
N MET A 38 -17.28 -9.70 4.31
CA MET A 38 -17.59 -11.12 4.39
C MET A 38 -16.82 -11.95 3.34
N ILE A 39 -16.81 -11.53 2.07
CA ILE A 39 -16.09 -12.27 1.02
C ILE A 39 -14.57 -12.24 1.23
N THR A 40 -14.06 -11.11 1.71
CA THR A 40 -12.63 -10.95 2.03
C THR A 40 -12.21 -11.87 3.17
N ILE A 41 -12.97 -11.89 4.28
CA ILE A 41 -12.68 -12.73 5.45
C ILE A 41 -12.76 -14.23 5.10
N GLU A 42 -13.78 -14.62 4.32
CA GLU A 42 -13.93 -16.00 3.87
C GLU A 42 -12.73 -16.45 3.03
N ARG A 43 -12.25 -15.59 2.11
CA ARG A 43 -11.07 -15.92 1.31
C ARG A 43 -9.79 -15.91 2.14
N LEU A 44 -9.64 -14.98 3.08
CA LEU A 44 -8.46 -14.84 3.93
C LEU A 44 -8.20 -16.10 4.76
N ARG A 45 -9.27 -16.74 5.26
CA ARG A 45 -9.18 -18.00 6.01
C ARG A 45 -8.76 -19.20 5.16
N ARG A 46 -8.95 -19.14 3.84
CA ARG A 46 -8.71 -20.27 2.92
C ARG A 46 -7.35 -20.19 2.23
N THR A 47 -6.96 -19.01 1.77
CA THR A 47 -5.75 -18.85 0.96
C THR A 47 -4.49 -19.20 1.76
N GLN A 48 -3.51 -19.80 1.08
CA GLN A 48 -2.16 -19.98 1.63
C GLN A 48 -1.14 -19.04 1.01
N LYS A 49 -1.46 -18.37 -0.12
CA LYS A 49 -0.56 -17.45 -0.81
C LYS A 49 -0.31 -16.19 0.05
N PRO A 50 0.96 -15.89 0.42
CA PRO A 50 1.28 -14.72 1.24
C PRO A 50 0.85 -13.39 0.62
N TYR A 51 1.01 -13.26 -0.70
CA TYR A 51 0.64 -12.05 -1.43
C TYR A 51 -0.88 -11.79 -1.36
N LEU A 52 -1.71 -12.80 -1.65
CA LEU A 52 -3.16 -12.67 -1.55
C LEU A 52 -3.62 -12.37 -0.12
N LYS A 53 -2.96 -12.93 0.91
CA LYS A 53 -3.22 -12.54 2.31
C LYS A 53 -2.97 -11.05 2.55
N CYS A 54 -1.90 -10.48 1.98
CA CYS A 54 -1.62 -9.05 2.09
C CYS A 54 -2.74 -8.23 1.46
N LEU A 55 -3.16 -8.55 0.23
CA LEU A 55 -4.26 -7.84 -0.46
C LEU A 55 -5.59 -7.91 0.33
N LEU A 56 -5.95 -9.08 0.85
CA LEU A 56 -7.18 -9.25 1.63
C LEU A 56 -7.14 -8.45 2.94
N VAL A 57 -5.98 -8.33 3.58
CA VAL A 57 -5.82 -7.47 4.75
C VAL A 57 -5.86 -5.99 4.37
N GLN A 58 -5.34 -5.61 3.20
CA GLN A 58 -5.45 -4.24 2.68
C GLN A 58 -6.90 -3.84 2.42
N VAL A 59 -7.77 -4.74 1.95
CA VAL A 59 -9.21 -4.49 1.87
C VAL A 59 -9.80 -4.13 3.24
N ILE A 60 -9.41 -4.83 4.30
CA ILE A 60 -9.86 -4.55 5.67
C ILE A 60 -9.32 -3.21 6.16
N ALA A 61 -8.06 -2.89 5.87
CA ALA A 61 -7.45 -1.61 6.20
C ALA A 61 -8.14 -0.44 5.48
N ASN A 62 -8.44 -0.58 4.19
CA ASN A 62 -9.20 0.40 3.41
C ASN A 62 -10.63 0.56 3.95
N ALA A 63 -11.29 -0.53 4.37
CA ALA A 63 -12.61 -0.45 5.01
C ALA A 63 -12.57 0.30 6.36
N LEU A 64 -11.51 0.12 7.15
CA LEU A 64 -11.28 0.87 8.38
C LEU A 64 -11.01 2.35 8.13
N TYR A 65 -10.24 2.67 7.09
CA TYR A 65 -10.00 4.05 6.68
C TYR A 65 -11.25 4.73 6.09
N TYR A 66 -12.07 3.96 5.39
CA TYR A 66 -13.36 4.39 4.85
C TYR A 66 -14.33 4.80 5.96
N ASN A 67 -14.60 3.89 6.90
CA ASN A 67 -15.46 4.13 8.06
C ASN A 67 -15.08 3.18 9.21
N PRO A 68 -14.28 3.63 10.19
CA PRO A 68 -13.75 2.76 11.23
C PRO A 68 -14.86 2.25 12.17
N TYR A 69 -15.90 3.05 12.40
CA TYR A 69 -17.02 2.67 13.25
C TYR A 69 -17.85 1.54 12.62
N LEU A 70 -18.28 1.73 11.37
CA LEU A 70 -19.09 0.74 10.63
C LEU A 70 -18.33 -0.57 10.46
N THR A 71 -17.07 -0.49 10.03
CA THR A 71 -16.23 -1.67 9.81
C THR A 71 -16.02 -2.46 11.10
N LEU A 72 -15.71 -1.78 12.21
CA LEU A 72 -15.53 -2.47 13.49
C LEU A 72 -16.84 -3.10 14.00
N GLU A 73 -17.98 -2.43 13.83
CA GLU A 73 -19.30 -2.98 14.20
C GLU A 73 -19.60 -4.26 13.40
N ILE A 74 -19.33 -4.27 12.10
CA ILE A 74 -19.49 -5.47 11.25
C ILE A 74 -18.57 -6.60 11.72
N LEU A 75 -17.28 -6.32 11.96
CA LEU A 75 -16.33 -7.34 12.43
C LEU A 75 -16.72 -7.93 13.79
N GLN A 76 -17.28 -7.10 14.68
CA GLN A 76 -17.81 -7.53 15.98
C GLN A 76 -19.08 -8.36 15.83
N LYS A 77 -20.02 -7.94 14.99
CA LYS A 77 -21.26 -8.67 14.66
C LYS A 77 -20.96 -10.06 14.08
N LEU A 78 -19.95 -10.17 13.23
CA LEU A 78 -19.49 -11.44 12.66
C LEU A 78 -18.69 -12.29 13.65
N GLY A 79 -18.28 -11.74 14.80
CA GLY A 79 -17.48 -12.45 15.81
C GLY A 79 -16.03 -12.71 15.39
N VAL A 80 -15.50 -11.97 14.42
CA VAL A 80 -14.19 -12.22 13.80
C VAL A 80 -13.15 -11.15 14.10
N ALA A 81 -13.51 -10.05 14.76
CA ALA A 81 -12.61 -8.92 15.01
C ALA A 81 -11.27 -9.35 15.64
N ALA A 82 -11.31 -10.11 16.74
CA ALA A 82 -10.09 -10.54 17.45
C ALA A 82 -9.19 -11.45 16.60
N GLU A 83 -9.79 -12.37 15.82
CA GLU A 83 -9.07 -13.26 14.92
C GLU A 83 -8.35 -12.46 13.83
N ILE A 84 -9.07 -11.54 13.18
CA ILE A 84 -8.55 -10.73 12.08
C ILE A 84 -7.42 -9.80 12.55
N PHE A 85 -7.60 -9.10 13.67
CA PHE A 85 -6.56 -8.23 14.20
C PHE A 85 -5.33 -9.03 14.65
N SER A 86 -5.52 -10.19 15.31
CA SER A 86 -4.40 -11.05 15.69
C SER A 86 -3.63 -11.56 14.47
N HIS A 87 -4.33 -11.95 13.41
CA HIS A 87 -3.73 -12.37 12.15
C HIS A 87 -2.95 -11.23 11.50
N TRP A 88 -3.55 -10.04 11.42
CA TRP A 88 -2.91 -8.85 10.85
C TRP A 88 -1.65 -8.45 11.63
N PHE A 89 -1.72 -8.39 12.96
CA PHE A 89 -0.56 -8.07 13.79
C PHE A 89 0.56 -9.12 13.65
N ALA A 90 0.22 -10.40 13.54
CA ALA A 90 1.19 -11.45 13.27
C ALA A 90 1.88 -11.24 11.91
N MET A 91 1.14 -10.88 10.86
CA MET A 91 1.71 -10.57 9.55
C MET A 91 2.64 -9.35 9.59
N LEU A 92 2.27 -8.30 10.35
CA LEU A 92 3.09 -7.10 10.50
C LEU A 92 4.41 -7.36 11.24
N GLN A 93 4.43 -8.34 12.15
CA GLN A 93 5.62 -8.73 12.92
C GLN A 93 6.53 -9.73 12.20
N GLN A 94 6.06 -10.37 11.13
CA GLN A 94 6.87 -11.33 10.38
C GLN A 94 8.00 -10.62 9.62
N VAL A 95 9.23 -11.00 9.95
CA VAL A 95 10.45 -10.54 9.30
C VAL A 95 11.18 -11.72 8.64
N LYS A 96 11.75 -11.49 7.45
CA LYS A 96 12.64 -12.41 6.77
C LYS A 96 13.98 -12.48 7.51
N LYS A 97 14.81 -13.49 7.18
CA LYS A 97 16.17 -13.62 7.74
C LYS A 97 17.06 -12.41 7.46
N SER A 98 16.79 -11.67 6.38
CA SER A 98 17.46 -10.42 6.02
C SER A 98 17.10 -9.24 6.94
N GLY A 99 16.13 -9.39 7.84
CA GLY A 99 15.57 -8.29 8.63
C GLY A 99 14.47 -7.50 7.91
N ALA A 100 14.28 -7.71 6.61
CA ALA A 100 13.18 -7.09 5.85
C ALA A 100 11.82 -7.67 6.25
N ARG A 101 10.76 -6.87 6.15
CA ARG A 101 9.38 -7.33 6.40
C ARG A 101 8.99 -8.42 5.40
N ALA A 102 8.33 -9.47 5.88
CA ALA A 102 7.85 -10.56 5.02
C ALA A 102 6.59 -10.17 4.23
N ASN A 103 5.74 -9.33 4.83
CA ASN A 103 4.46 -8.87 4.31
C ASN A 103 4.45 -7.35 4.11
N PHE A 104 3.53 -6.84 3.28
CA PHE A 104 3.36 -5.40 2.99
C PHE A 104 4.66 -4.74 2.51
N LYS A 105 5.25 -5.30 1.44
CA LYS A 105 6.57 -4.90 0.94
C LYS A 105 6.52 -3.58 0.16
N ARG A 106 5.41 -3.31 -0.53
CA ARG A 106 5.26 -2.08 -1.32
C ARG A 106 5.05 -0.87 -0.41
N GLU A 107 5.34 0.31 -0.95
CA GLU A 107 5.09 1.57 -0.25
C GLU A 107 3.58 1.76 -0.01
N HIS A 108 2.77 1.57 -1.06
CA HIS A 108 1.32 1.68 -0.99
C HIS A 108 0.70 0.76 0.07
N ASP A 109 1.13 -0.52 0.12
CA ASP A 109 0.65 -1.49 1.11
C ASP A 109 0.81 -1.00 2.55
N LYS A 110 1.97 -0.39 2.86
CA LYS A 110 2.27 0.17 4.18
C LYS A 110 1.42 1.39 4.44
N LYS A 111 1.27 2.28 3.47
CA LYS A 111 0.43 3.48 3.56
C LYS A 111 -1.02 3.12 3.90
N VAL A 112 -1.62 2.20 3.16
CA VAL A 112 -2.99 1.71 3.39
C VAL A 112 -3.13 1.16 4.81
N CYS A 113 -2.19 0.31 5.24
CA CYS A 113 -2.21 -0.27 6.58
C CYS A 113 -2.04 0.79 7.69
N CYS A 114 -1.16 1.79 7.50
CA CYS A 114 -0.99 2.92 8.42
C CYS A 114 -2.31 3.68 8.61
N LEU A 115 -2.97 4.03 7.50
CA LEU A 115 -4.21 4.81 7.53
C LEU A 115 -5.36 4.00 8.15
N GLY A 116 -5.47 2.71 7.83
CA GLY A 116 -6.46 1.83 8.44
C GLY A 116 -6.31 1.69 9.96
N LEU A 117 -5.09 1.42 10.45
CA LEU A 117 -4.83 1.30 11.88
C LEU A 117 -4.96 2.64 12.62
N THR A 118 -4.49 3.73 12.01
CA THR A 118 -4.62 5.07 12.59
C THR A 118 -6.08 5.47 12.80
N SER A 119 -6.96 5.10 11.87
CA SER A 119 -8.40 5.39 11.94
C SER A 119 -9.08 4.78 13.17
N LEU A 120 -8.50 3.72 13.75
CA LEU A 120 -8.99 3.12 15.00
C LEU A 120 -8.64 3.94 16.24
N ILE A 121 -7.55 4.71 16.23
CA ILE A 121 -7.08 5.48 17.40
C ILE A 121 -8.12 6.52 17.84
N GLY A 122 -8.84 7.10 16.88
CA GLY A 122 -9.91 8.08 17.14
C GLY A 122 -11.23 7.50 17.63
N LEU A 123 -11.38 6.17 17.69
CA LEU A 123 -12.64 5.55 18.14
C LEU A 123 -12.80 5.64 19.67
N PRO A 124 -14.04 5.75 20.18
CA PRO A 124 -14.31 5.87 21.60
C PRO A 124 -13.98 4.58 22.40
N ALA A 125 -13.83 4.74 23.72
CA ALA A 125 -13.36 3.68 24.62
C ALA A 125 -14.29 2.47 24.74
N ASP A 126 -15.57 2.64 24.44
CA ASP A 126 -16.57 1.55 24.40
C ASP A 126 -16.35 0.59 23.22
N LYS A 127 -15.66 1.04 22.16
CA LYS A 127 -15.42 0.24 20.96
C LYS A 127 -14.07 -0.47 20.97
N ILE A 128 -13.05 0.14 21.57
CA ILE A 128 -11.69 -0.40 21.61
C ILE A 128 -11.16 -0.45 23.05
N PRO A 129 -10.98 -1.66 23.61
CA PRO A 129 -10.34 -1.87 24.91
C PRO A 129 -8.93 -1.28 24.97
N ALA A 130 -8.45 -0.94 26.17
CA ALA A 130 -7.15 -0.31 26.36
C ALA A 130 -5.98 -1.16 25.81
N GLU A 131 -6.04 -2.47 25.98
CA GLU A 131 -5.02 -3.42 25.52
C GLU A 131 -4.95 -3.47 23.99
N ALA A 132 -6.11 -3.43 23.32
CA ALA A 132 -6.18 -3.38 21.87
C ALA A 132 -5.64 -2.05 21.34
N LEU A 133 -5.96 -0.93 22.02
CA LEU A 133 -5.44 0.39 21.64
C LEU A 133 -3.91 0.45 21.76
N ASP A 134 -3.33 -0.08 22.82
CA ASP A 134 -1.87 -0.16 23.00
C ASP A 134 -1.21 -0.94 21.86
N GLN A 135 -1.78 -2.09 21.48
CA GLN A 135 -1.27 -2.89 20.37
C GLN A 135 -1.41 -2.18 19.01
N ILE A 136 -2.57 -1.57 18.74
CA ILE A 136 -2.81 -0.78 17.52
C ILE A 136 -1.80 0.36 17.42
N PHE A 137 -1.61 1.09 18.52
CA PHE A 137 -0.71 2.24 18.56
C PHE A 137 0.74 1.82 18.25
N LYS A 138 1.23 0.77 18.92
CA LYS A 138 2.58 0.22 18.70
C LYS A 138 2.79 -0.25 17.26
N ALA A 139 1.84 -1.01 16.73
CA ALA A 139 1.89 -1.49 15.35
C ALA A 139 1.89 -0.34 14.33
N THR A 140 1.09 0.70 14.57
CA THR A 140 1.03 1.90 13.73
C THR A 140 2.37 2.65 13.73
N LEU A 141 2.99 2.85 14.90
CA LEU A 141 4.31 3.49 15.00
C LEU A 141 5.38 2.72 14.23
N GLU A 142 5.46 1.40 14.39
CA GLU A 142 6.46 0.58 13.69
C GLU A 142 6.25 0.59 12.17
N LEU A 143 5.00 0.65 11.73
CA LEU A 143 4.68 0.73 10.30
C LEU A 143 5.00 2.10 9.72
N LEU A 144 4.72 3.19 10.45
CA LEU A 144 5.10 4.55 10.04
C LEU A 144 6.61 4.72 9.93
N VAL A 145 7.39 4.14 10.84
CA VAL A 145 8.86 4.14 10.73
C VAL A 145 9.30 3.39 9.47
N ALA A 146 8.76 2.18 9.24
CA ALA A 146 9.10 1.40 8.05
C ALA A 146 8.68 2.09 6.74
N TYR A 147 7.56 2.82 6.75
CA TYR A 147 7.12 3.64 5.62
C TYR A 147 8.09 4.81 5.39
N LYS A 148 8.50 5.52 6.45
CA LYS A 148 9.48 6.61 6.37
C LYS A 148 10.81 6.14 5.77
N ASP A 149 11.33 5.02 6.25
CA ASP A 149 12.61 4.47 5.81
C ASP A 149 12.55 4.09 4.33
N GLN A 150 11.45 3.47 3.88
CA GLN A 150 11.24 3.13 2.47
C GLN A 150 11.15 4.38 1.57
N VAL A 151 10.37 5.39 1.96
CA VAL A 151 10.25 6.64 1.19
C VAL A 151 11.62 7.33 1.07
N ALA A 152 12.44 7.29 2.12
CA ALA A 152 13.79 7.83 2.10
C ALA A 152 14.75 7.03 1.21
N GLU A 153 14.58 5.71 1.11
CA GLU A 153 15.34 4.85 0.20
C GLU A 153 14.94 5.05 -1.25
N SER A 154 13.64 5.15 -1.56
CA SER A 154 13.14 5.41 -2.91
C SER A 154 13.69 6.74 -3.45
N LYS A 155 13.60 7.82 -2.66
CA LYS A 155 14.14 9.14 -3.05
C LYS A 155 15.62 9.11 -3.39
N LYS A 156 16.43 8.36 -2.63
CA LYS A 156 17.87 8.25 -2.91
C LYS A 156 18.14 7.50 -4.21
N ARG A 157 17.37 6.43 -4.49
CA ARG A 157 17.49 5.69 -5.75
C ARG A 157 17.08 6.56 -6.94
N ASP A 158 16.03 7.37 -6.79
CA ASP A 158 15.61 8.29 -7.85
C ASP A 158 16.67 9.36 -8.11
N GLU A 159 17.27 9.92 -7.05
CA GLU A 159 18.41 10.87 -7.16
C GLU A 159 19.62 10.23 -7.86
N GLU A 160 20.00 9.00 -7.49
CA GLU A 160 21.10 8.25 -8.12
C GLU A 160 20.80 7.89 -9.59
N ALA A 161 19.56 7.53 -9.91
CA ALA A 161 19.14 7.23 -11.28
C ALA A 161 19.08 8.49 -12.17
N THR A 162 18.78 9.65 -11.60
CA THR A 162 18.82 10.93 -12.32
C THR A 162 20.24 11.39 -12.61
N ASP A 163 21.21 11.09 -11.73
CA ASP A 163 22.64 11.39 -11.96
C ASP A 163 23.25 10.50 -13.06
N ASP A 164 22.78 9.25 -13.22
CA ASP A 164 23.26 8.34 -14.28
C ASP A 164 22.67 8.64 -15.67
N MET A 165 21.60 9.46 -15.76
CA MET A 165 20.98 9.86 -17.03
C MET A 165 21.55 11.16 -17.63
N ASP A 166 22.39 11.89 -16.89
CA ASP A 166 23.14 13.06 -17.40
C ASP A 166 24.50 12.67 -18.03
N GLY A 167 24.78 11.37 -18.17
CA GLY A 167 26.02 10.82 -18.73
C GLY A 167 25.97 10.33 -20.18
N PHE A 168 24.83 10.44 -20.87
CA PHE A 168 24.77 10.13 -22.31
C PHE A 168 25.21 11.35 -23.13
N ASP A 169 26.51 11.67 -23.03
CA ASP A 169 27.17 12.49 -24.04
C ASP A 169 27.01 11.78 -25.38
N ALA A 170 26.33 12.45 -26.31
CA ALA A 170 26.20 12.06 -27.69
C ALA A 170 27.57 12.20 -28.38
N ASP A 171 28.45 11.22 -28.20
CA ASP A 171 29.56 10.99 -29.11
C ASP A 171 29.08 10.06 -30.24
N GLU A 172 28.53 10.70 -31.27
CA GLU A 172 28.48 10.16 -32.62
C GLU A 172 29.92 9.92 -33.11
N GLU A 173 30.44 8.70 -32.93
CA GLU A 173 31.53 8.21 -33.78
C GLU A 173 31.00 7.10 -34.70
N ASP A 174 30.86 7.50 -35.97
CA ASP A 174 30.74 6.66 -37.16
C ASP A 174 31.69 5.46 -37.10
N GLU A 175 31.14 4.24 -36.97
CA GLU A 175 31.80 3.05 -37.52
C GLU A 175 30.94 2.49 -38.65
N GLU A 176 31.36 2.81 -39.87
CA GLU A 176 30.96 2.14 -41.10
C GLU A 176 31.14 0.62 -40.97
N VAL A 177 30.04 -0.12 -40.95
CA VAL A 177 30.07 -1.58 -41.16
C VAL A 177 29.41 -1.89 -42.50
N ASP A 178 30.25 -1.93 -43.52
CA ASP A 178 29.97 -2.52 -44.82
C ASP A 178 29.68 -4.01 -44.65
N SER A 179 28.45 -4.45 -44.97
CA SER A 179 28.16 -5.87 -45.14
C SER A 179 27.18 -6.09 -46.29
N ASP A 180 27.74 -6.65 -47.35
CA ASP A 180 27.16 -7.05 -48.61
C ASP A 180 25.85 -7.84 -48.52
N LYS A 181 24.89 -7.38 -49.35
CA LYS A 181 24.03 -8.16 -50.27
C LYS A 181 23.78 -9.65 -49.98
N GLU A 182 22.51 -9.98 -49.71
CA GLU A 182 21.74 -10.83 -50.64
C GLU A 182 20.24 -10.51 -50.55
N MET A 183 19.68 -10.04 -51.66
CA MET A 183 18.29 -9.63 -51.84
C MET A 183 17.40 -10.82 -52.17
N GLY A 184 16.37 -11.07 -51.34
CA GLY A 184 15.20 -11.88 -51.68
C GLY A 184 13.95 -11.03 -51.50
N LEU A 185 13.49 -10.42 -52.59
CA LEU A 185 12.29 -9.59 -52.71
C LEU A 185 11.03 -10.41 -52.42
N ASP A 186 10.14 -9.91 -51.56
CA ASP A 186 8.72 -9.85 -51.90
C ASP A 186 8.12 -8.58 -51.27
N ASP A 187 7.55 -7.75 -52.14
CA ASP A 187 6.91 -6.47 -51.84
C ASP A 187 5.52 -6.74 -51.24
N GLU A 188 5.21 -6.18 -50.06
CA GLU A 188 3.85 -5.73 -49.76
C GLU A 188 3.86 -4.70 -48.60
N ASP A 189 3.64 -3.45 -49.01
CA ASP A 189 3.01 -2.30 -48.33
C ASP A 189 3.28 -2.01 -46.84
N GLY A 190 3.73 -0.78 -46.63
CA GLY A 190 4.22 -0.28 -45.36
C GLY A 190 3.17 -0.03 -44.30
N ASP A 191 3.59 -0.29 -43.05
CA ASP A 191 3.30 0.57 -41.90
C ASP A 191 4.26 0.19 -40.74
N GLU A 192 5.54 0.57 -40.85
CA GLU A 192 6.55 0.32 -39.79
C GLU A 192 6.27 1.07 -38.49
N VAL A 193 5.24 1.93 -38.44
CA VAL A 193 4.82 2.64 -37.23
C VAL A 193 3.89 1.80 -36.34
N SER A 194 3.38 0.68 -36.85
CA SER A 194 2.47 -0.20 -36.11
C SER A 194 3.18 -1.31 -35.33
N SER A 195 4.44 -1.66 -35.66
CA SER A 195 5.11 -2.81 -35.03
C SER A 195 5.48 -2.54 -33.56
N LEU A 196 5.91 -1.32 -33.23
CA LEU A 196 6.20 -0.92 -31.84
C LEU A 196 4.93 -0.80 -30.99
N HIS A 197 3.84 -0.29 -31.58
CA HIS A 197 2.54 -0.22 -30.90
C HIS A 197 1.91 -1.61 -30.74
N LEU A 198 1.97 -2.48 -31.76
CA LEU A 198 1.53 -3.87 -31.65
C LEU A 198 2.43 -4.69 -30.71
N GLN A 199 3.73 -4.42 -30.62
CA GLN A 199 4.60 -5.04 -29.64
C GLN A 199 4.28 -4.56 -28.22
N LYS A 200 3.94 -3.28 -28.03
CA LYS A 200 3.42 -2.77 -26.75
C LYS A 200 2.10 -3.43 -26.36
N PHE A 201 1.14 -3.52 -27.27
CA PHE A 201 -0.12 -4.21 -27.00
C PHE A 201 0.04 -5.73 -26.82
N ALA A 202 1.00 -6.36 -27.51
CA ALA A 202 1.32 -7.77 -27.33
C ALA A 202 2.09 -8.05 -26.03
N ALA A 203 2.88 -7.09 -25.53
CA ALA A 203 3.48 -7.13 -24.21
C ALA A 203 2.44 -6.91 -23.11
N GLU A 204 1.51 -5.96 -23.29
CA GLU A 204 0.34 -5.76 -22.42
C GLU A 204 -0.55 -7.01 -22.36
N ALA A 205 -0.76 -7.69 -23.49
CA ALA A 205 -1.57 -8.91 -23.53
C ALA A 205 -0.85 -10.15 -22.95
N ARG A 206 0.49 -10.13 -22.82
CA ARG A 206 1.25 -11.17 -22.12
C ARG A 206 1.13 -11.10 -20.60
N GLY A 207 0.65 -9.98 -20.05
CA GLY A 207 0.32 -9.84 -18.62
C GLY A 207 -0.86 -10.70 -18.14
N PHE A 208 -1.51 -11.45 -19.04
CA PHE A 208 -2.63 -12.36 -18.73
C PHE A 208 -2.29 -13.85 -18.88
N GLN A 209 -1.01 -14.24 -18.99
CA GLN A 209 -0.66 -15.66 -18.93
C GLN A 209 -0.78 -16.18 -17.49
N PRO A 210 -1.38 -17.36 -17.28
CA PRO A 210 -1.40 -17.98 -15.96
C PRO A 210 0.05 -18.27 -15.56
N ALA A 211 0.45 -17.71 -14.43
CA ALA A 211 1.78 -17.87 -13.87
C ALA A 211 2.09 -19.35 -13.66
N ASP A 212 3.07 -19.86 -14.42
CA ASP A 212 3.70 -21.14 -14.12
C ASP A 212 4.43 -21.03 -12.78
N GLU A 213 4.24 -22.07 -11.97
CA GLU A 213 4.69 -22.19 -10.59
C GLU A 213 6.23 -22.25 -10.48
N ASP A 214 6.75 -21.67 -9.40
CA ASP A 214 8.14 -21.73 -8.92
C ASP A 214 9.19 -20.84 -9.62
N ASP A 215 9.14 -19.52 -9.39
CA ASP A 215 10.37 -18.75 -9.25
C ASP A 215 10.23 -17.60 -8.22
N ASP A 216 11.13 -17.60 -7.24
CA ASP A 216 11.32 -16.55 -6.22
C ASP A 216 11.98 -15.29 -6.84
N SER A 217 11.56 -14.90 -8.05
CA SER A 217 11.97 -13.67 -8.72
C SER A 217 10.91 -12.59 -8.51
N ASP A 218 10.89 -12.07 -7.28
CA ASP A 218 10.06 -10.98 -6.74
C ASP A 218 10.38 -9.61 -7.39
N ASP A 219 10.99 -9.59 -8.58
CA ASP A 219 11.46 -8.40 -9.32
C ASP A 219 10.52 -7.95 -10.45
N ASP A 220 9.40 -8.66 -10.69
CA ASP A 220 8.36 -8.22 -11.65
C ASP A 220 7.19 -7.52 -10.96
N PHE A 221 7.51 -6.65 -10.00
CA PHE A 221 6.56 -5.64 -9.53
C PHE A 221 6.56 -4.48 -10.52
N SER A 222 6.07 -4.73 -11.74
CA SER A 222 5.68 -3.68 -12.67
C SER A 222 4.67 -2.77 -11.95
N ASP A 223 5.14 -1.55 -11.66
CA ASP A 223 4.43 -0.45 -11.03
C ASP A 223 3.61 0.36 -12.06
N ASP A 224 3.20 -0.26 -13.18
CA ASP A 224 2.51 0.42 -14.29
C ASP A 224 0.97 0.45 -14.11
N GLU A 225 0.52 0.72 -12.90
CA GLU A 225 -0.84 1.21 -12.68
C GLU A 225 -0.75 2.52 -11.88
N GLU A 226 -0.33 3.61 -12.54
CA GLU A 226 -0.46 5.00 -12.05
C GLU A 226 -1.96 5.38 -11.89
N LEU A 227 -2.65 4.70 -10.97
CA LEU A 227 -3.98 5.04 -10.54
C LEU A 227 -3.86 6.03 -9.40
N THR A 228 -3.94 7.32 -9.74
CA THR A 228 -4.10 8.36 -8.73
C THR A 228 -5.38 8.14 -7.94
N SER A 229 -5.24 8.02 -6.63
CA SER A 229 -6.35 7.75 -5.71
C SER A 229 -6.42 8.85 -4.65
N PRO A 230 -7.59 9.17 -4.08
CA PRO A 230 -7.71 10.18 -3.03
C PRO A 230 -6.85 9.89 -1.79
N ILE A 231 -6.44 8.63 -1.59
CA ILE A 231 -5.57 8.24 -0.49
C ILE A 231 -4.12 8.70 -0.74
N ASP A 232 -3.73 8.99 -1.98
CA ASP A 232 -2.37 9.42 -2.32
C ASP A 232 -2.06 10.83 -1.79
N GLU A 233 -3.06 11.70 -1.76
CA GLU A 233 -2.96 13.06 -1.20
C GLU A 233 -2.82 13.06 0.34
N VAL A 234 -3.17 11.96 0.99
CA VAL A 234 -3.20 11.88 2.46
C VAL A 234 -1.82 11.50 2.98
N ASP A 235 -1.19 12.41 3.74
CA ASP A 235 0.07 12.13 4.43
C ASP A 235 -0.18 11.27 5.68
N PRO A 236 0.37 10.04 5.77
CA PRO A 236 0.11 9.14 6.90
C PRO A 236 0.62 9.66 8.25
N PHE A 237 1.68 10.48 8.25
CA PHE A 237 2.24 11.04 9.48
C PHE A 237 1.36 12.14 10.02
N ILE A 238 0.89 13.04 9.16
CA ILE A 238 -0.06 14.10 9.54
C ILE A 238 -1.35 13.47 10.05
N PHE A 239 -1.90 12.50 9.31
CA PHE A 239 -3.12 11.79 9.70
C PHE A 239 -2.98 11.11 11.07
N PHE A 240 -1.82 10.51 11.36
CA PHE A 240 -1.54 9.93 12.68
C PHE A 240 -1.52 10.98 13.78
N VAL A 241 -0.81 12.09 13.60
CA VAL A 241 -0.75 13.16 14.61
C VAL A 241 -2.13 13.75 14.88
N GLU A 242 -2.94 13.98 13.84
CA GLU A 242 -4.31 14.47 13.98
C GLU A 242 -5.21 13.48 14.74
N ALA A 243 -5.11 12.18 14.46
CA ALA A 243 -5.85 11.16 15.19
C ALA A 243 -5.47 11.12 16.68
N VAL A 244 -4.18 11.27 16.99
CA VAL A 244 -3.68 11.31 18.38
C VAL A 244 -4.13 12.59 19.10
N GLN A 245 -4.07 13.74 18.43
CA GLN A 245 -4.59 15.00 18.97
C GLN A 245 -6.10 14.93 19.21
N GLY A 246 -6.84 14.29 18.30
CA GLY A 246 -8.27 14.00 18.46
C GLY A 246 -8.55 13.14 19.69
N LEU A 247 -7.76 12.08 19.91
CA LEU A 247 -7.84 11.26 21.12
C LEU A 247 -7.52 12.08 22.38
N GLN A 248 -6.47 12.90 22.35
CA GLN A 248 -6.08 13.75 23.49
C GLN A 248 -7.17 14.79 23.83
N ALA A 249 -7.85 15.35 22.83
CA ALA A 249 -8.90 16.34 23.03
C ALA A 249 -10.22 15.71 23.52
N SER A 250 -10.56 14.52 23.02
CA SER A 250 -11.81 13.82 23.36
C SER A 250 -11.72 13.06 24.69
N ASP A 251 -10.59 12.39 24.97
CA ASP A 251 -10.36 11.62 26.19
C ASP A 251 -8.90 11.76 26.68
N PRO A 252 -8.60 12.82 27.45
CA PRO A 252 -7.26 13.07 27.97
C PRO A 252 -6.75 11.95 28.89
N VAL A 253 -7.65 11.29 29.63
CA VAL A 253 -7.28 10.23 30.60
C VAL A 253 -6.82 9.00 29.85
N ARG A 254 -7.56 8.60 28.80
CA ARG A 254 -7.18 7.47 27.95
C ARG A 254 -5.87 7.71 27.22
N PHE A 255 -5.66 8.92 26.71
CA PHE A 255 -4.37 9.29 26.12
C PHE A 255 -3.22 9.21 27.13
N GLN A 256 -3.39 9.73 28.35
CA GLN A 256 -2.37 9.63 29.40
C GLN A 256 -2.04 8.19 29.77
N ASN A 257 -3.06 7.33 29.91
CA ASN A 257 -2.86 5.92 30.20
C ASN A 257 -2.08 5.22 29.08
N LEU A 258 -2.45 5.47 27.81
CA LEU A 258 -1.72 4.96 26.66
C LEU A 258 -0.25 5.39 26.69
N MET A 259 0.03 6.68 26.89
CA MET A 259 1.41 7.17 26.94
C MET A 259 2.22 6.58 28.10
N GLN A 260 1.58 6.23 29.22
CA GLN A 260 2.22 5.59 30.36
C GLN A 260 2.50 4.09 30.15
N THR A 261 1.71 3.39 29.33
CA THR A 261 1.94 1.97 29.02
C THR A 261 3.00 1.75 27.95
N LEU A 262 3.31 2.78 27.15
CA LEU A 262 4.37 2.74 26.16
C LEU A 262 5.75 2.72 26.84
N ASP A 263 6.63 1.85 26.36
CA ASP A 263 8.03 1.85 26.74
C ASP A 263 8.76 3.07 26.15
N PHE A 264 9.98 3.31 26.62
CA PHE A 264 10.80 4.43 26.15
C PHE A 264 11.04 4.41 24.62
N ARG A 265 11.10 3.22 24.01
CA ARG A 265 11.28 3.08 22.56
C ARG A 265 10.08 3.64 21.82
N TYR A 266 8.86 3.21 22.16
CA TYR A 266 7.65 3.68 21.48
C TYR A 266 7.34 5.15 21.78
N GLN A 267 7.68 5.65 22.98
CA GLN A 267 7.60 7.09 23.27
C GLN A 267 8.55 7.92 22.39
N ALA A 268 9.77 7.44 22.17
CA ALA A 268 10.73 8.07 21.27
C ALA A 268 10.25 8.02 19.81
N LEU A 269 9.70 6.88 19.37
CA LEU A 269 9.12 6.75 18.02
C LEU A 269 7.95 7.72 17.81
N ALA A 270 7.02 7.80 18.77
CA ALA A 270 5.90 8.72 18.70
C ALA A 270 6.36 10.18 18.61
N SER A 271 7.37 10.56 19.39
CA SER A 271 7.95 11.91 19.35
C SER A 271 8.64 12.20 18.02
N GLY A 272 9.40 11.23 17.48
CA GLY A 272 10.07 11.36 16.19
C GLY A 272 9.10 11.43 15.01
N ILE A 273 8.01 10.67 15.05
CA ILE A 273 6.92 10.75 14.07
C ILE A 273 6.21 12.10 14.16
N ALA A 274 5.93 12.61 15.36
CA ALA A 274 5.30 13.91 15.53
C ALA A 274 6.16 15.05 14.96
N GLN A 275 7.48 15.01 15.19
CA GLN A 275 8.40 15.97 14.58
C GLN A 275 8.40 15.86 13.05
N HIS A 276 8.47 14.64 12.51
CA HIS A 276 8.47 14.43 11.07
C HIS A 276 7.17 14.90 10.41
N ALA A 277 6.02 14.68 11.06
CA ALA A 277 4.73 15.17 10.58
C ALA A 277 4.69 16.71 10.49
N GLU A 278 5.31 17.42 11.44
CA GLU A 278 5.40 18.89 11.40
C GLU A 278 6.29 19.36 10.24
N GLU A 279 7.43 18.69 10.02
CA GLU A 279 8.30 18.97 8.86
C GLU A 279 7.55 18.78 7.53
N ARG A 280 6.82 17.66 7.40
CA ARG A 280 5.99 17.35 6.23
C ARG A 280 4.88 18.38 6.02
N LYS A 281 4.23 18.83 7.09
CA LYS A 281 3.19 19.86 7.02
C LYS A 281 3.75 21.18 6.50
N VAL A 282 4.92 21.60 6.96
CA VAL A 282 5.59 22.81 6.48
C VAL A 282 6.04 22.68 5.02
N GLU A 283 6.48 21.50 4.59
CA GLU A 283 6.80 21.23 3.17
C GLU A 283 5.56 21.36 2.27
N ILE A 284 4.45 20.74 2.66
CA ILE A 284 3.19 20.81 1.92
C ILE A 284 2.70 22.26 1.83
N ASP A 285 2.66 23.00 2.95
CA ASP A 285 2.29 24.42 2.97
C ASP A 285 3.16 25.29 2.04
N LYS A 286 4.44 24.95 1.86
CA LYS A 286 5.34 25.66 0.95
C LYS A 286 5.04 25.32 -0.51
N LEU A 287 4.76 24.06 -0.83
CA LEU A 287 4.40 23.61 -2.18
C LEU A 287 3.07 24.19 -2.62
N GLU A 288 2.07 24.26 -1.72
CA GLU A 288 0.79 24.92 -1.98
C GLU A 288 0.96 26.42 -2.25
N LYS A 289 1.84 27.10 -1.50
CA LYS A 289 2.15 28.53 -1.75
C LYS A 289 2.92 28.76 -3.03
N ALA A 290 3.76 27.82 -3.45
CA ALA A 290 4.51 27.90 -4.70
C ALA A 290 3.65 27.61 -5.93
N SER A 291 2.67 26.71 -5.82
CA SER A 291 1.71 26.40 -6.90
C SER A 291 0.59 27.44 -7.05
N ALA A 292 0.34 28.24 -6.02
CA ALA A 292 -0.62 29.35 -6.04
C ALA A 292 -0.04 30.69 -6.58
N GLN A 293 1.25 30.72 -6.94
CA GLN A 293 1.94 31.88 -7.54
C GLN A 293 2.12 31.70 -9.05
#